data_AF-B8CK05-F1
#
_entry.id   AF-B8CK05-F1
#
_cell.length_a   1.000
_cell.length_b   1.000
_cell.length_c   1.000
_cell.angle_alpha   90.00
_cell.angle_beta   90.00
_cell.angle_gamma   90.00
#
_symmetry.space_group_name_H-M   'P 1'
#
loop_
_entity.id
_entity.type
_entity.pdbx_description
1 polymer ?
#
loop_
_entity_poly.entity_id
_entity_poly.type
_entity_poly.pdbx_seq_one_letter_code
_entity_poly.pdbx_strand_id
1 'polypeptide(L)'
;MPLSFSAIQSKLCKLFLLLAQVSFFCLFAYSCQQLASWLHSPLPGSVIGLAILLLLLCGKVIPEKAVNSGAAWLIGDLLLFFIPPVVAVLKYEDILEQYGVTLISSMLAASCLVLLGTAFTVDRLFNFERKLKLQKQRKHAQLLRAPVKIAPTHTASGVSL
;
A
#
# COMPACT_ATOMS: atom_id res chain seq x y z
N MET A 1 -11.77 -32.42 36.45
CA MET A 1 -11.58 -31.78 35.12
C MET A 1 -11.30 -30.28 35.31
N PRO A 2 -10.07 -29.83 35.65
CA PRO A 2 -9.77 -28.44 36.04
C PRO A 2 -9.02 -27.60 34.98
N LEU A 3 -9.18 -27.90 33.67
CA LEU A 3 -8.40 -27.24 32.60
C LEU A 3 -9.08 -26.00 31.98
N SER A 4 -10.30 -25.62 32.39
CA SER A 4 -11.06 -24.51 31.75
C SER A 4 -10.81 -23.13 32.36
N PHE A 5 -10.59 -23.03 33.68
CA PHE A 5 -10.51 -21.72 34.38
C PHE A 5 -9.24 -20.91 34.03
N SER A 6 -8.09 -21.56 33.86
CA SER A 6 -6.83 -20.89 33.47
C SER A 6 -6.86 -20.35 32.02
N ALA A 7 -7.55 -21.07 31.12
CA ALA A 7 -7.73 -20.63 29.74
C ALA A 7 -8.64 -19.39 29.64
N ILE A 8 -9.70 -19.33 30.43
CA ILE A 8 -10.64 -18.19 30.47
C ILE A 8 -9.99 -16.93 31.05
N GLN A 9 -9.20 -17.07 32.13
CA GLN A 9 -8.51 -15.94 32.76
C GLN A 9 -7.45 -15.31 31.84
N SER A 10 -6.73 -16.13 31.05
CA SER A 10 -5.77 -15.65 30.06
C SER A 10 -6.43 -15.01 28.83
N LYS A 11 -7.61 -15.49 28.41
CA LYS A 11 -8.42 -14.87 27.35
C LYS A 11 -8.95 -13.50 27.80
N LEU A 12 -9.47 -13.40 29.01
CA LEU A 12 -9.97 -12.15 29.60
C LEU A 12 -8.87 -11.09 29.76
N CYS A 13 -7.68 -11.48 30.22
CA CYS A 13 -6.54 -10.56 30.34
C CYS A 13 -6.07 -10.07 28.96
N LYS A 14 -6.01 -10.96 27.96
CA LYS A 14 -5.68 -10.58 26.56
C LYS A 14 -6.77 -9.72 25.92
N LEU A 15 -8.04 -9.97 26.23
CA LEU A 15 -9.18 -9.19 25.74
C LEU A 15 -9.14 -7.76 26.32
N PHE A 16 -8.82 -7.64 27.62
CA PHE A 16 -8.63 -6.34 28.26
C PHE A 16 -7.43 -5.59 27.67
N LEU A 17 -6.31 -6.28 27.41
CA LEU A 17 -5.16 -5.68 26.72
C LEU A 17 -5.50 -5.23 25.29
N LEU A 18 -6.30 -6.00 24.56
CA LEU A 18 -6.78 -5.64 23.22
C LEU A 18 -7.69 -4.41 23.27
N LEU A 19 -8.63 -4.35 24.20
CA LEU A 19 -9.49 -3.19 24.41
C LEU A 19 -8.68 -1.94 24.78
N ALA A 20 -7.70 -2.09 25.67
CA ALA A 20 -6.78 -1.01 26.02
C ALA A 20 -5.94 -0.56 24.81
N GLN A 21 -5.49 -1.49 23.97
CA GLN A 21 -4.73 -1.19 22.76
C GLN A 21 -5.58 -0.48 21.70
N VAL A 22 -6.83 -0.90 21.50
CA VAL A 22 -7.78 -0.23 20.59
C VAL A 22 -8.13 1.15 21.13
N SER A 23 -8.35 1.29 22.44
CA SER A 23 -8.57 2.57 23.09
C SER A 23 -7.38 3.52 22.93
N PHE A 24 -6.15 3.02 23.10
CA PHE A 24 -4.93 3.78 22.83
C PHE A 24 -4.85 4.22 21.36
N PHE A 25 -5.21 3.34 20.42
CA PHE A 25 -5.24 3.68 18.99
C PHE A 25 -6.31 4.73 18.66
N CYS A 26 -7.48 4.66 19.30
CA CYS A 26 -8.53 5.69 19.19
C CYS A 26 -8.07 7.04 19.78
N LEU A 27 -7.43 7.03 20.94
CA LEU A 27 -6.85 8.23 21.57
C LEU A 27 -5.74 8.84 20.70
N PHE A 28 -4.91 8.00 20.10
CA PHE A 28 -3.89 8.40 19.15
C PHE A 28 -4.51 9.01 17.89
N ALA A 29 -5.53 8.36 17.31
CA ALA A 29 -6.27 8.89 16.16
C ALA A 29 -6.94 10.24 16.48
N TYR A 30 -7.54 10.38 17.67
CA TYR A 30 -8.11 11.64 18.13
C TYR A 30 -7.04 12.73 18.31
N SER A 31 -5.87 12.36 18.84
CA SER A 31 -4.72 13.27 18.95
C SER A 31 -4.19 13.70 17.57
N CYS A 32 -4.21 12.81 16.58
CA CYS A 32 -3.86 13.13 15.19
C CYS A 32 -4.89 14.07 14.55
N GLN A 33 -6.18 13.88 14.84
CA GLN A 33 -7.25 14.78 14.38
C GLN A 33 -7.08 16.19 14.97
N GLN A 34 -6.76 16.29 16.27
CA GLN A 34 -6.44 17.55 16.92
C GLN A 34 -5.17 18.18 16.35
N LEU A 35 -4.13 17.39 16.07
CA LEU A 35 -2.92 17.90 15.43
C LEU A 35 -3.19 18.40 14.01
N ALA A 36 -4.06 17.73 13.26
CA ALA A 36 -4.49 18.12 11.92
C ALA A 36 -5.21 19.47 11.91
N SER A 37 -6.11 19.67 12.88
CA SER A 37 -6.85 20.93 13.01
C SER A 37 -5.95 22.08 13.44
N TRP A 38 -4.98 21.84 14.33
CA TRP A 38 -3.98 22.83 14.73
C TRP A 38 -3.04 23.22 13.58
N LEU A 39 -2.67 22.27 12.73
CA LEU A 39 -1.83 22.53 11.55
C LEU A 39 -2.57 23.25 10.41
N HIS A 40 -3.88 23.50 10.50
CA HIS A 40 -4.71 24.05 9.41
C HIS A 40 -4.46 23.35 8.06
N SER A 41 -4.11 22.07 8.10
CA SER A 41 -3.76 21.35 6.88
C SER A 41 -5.05 21.03 6.11
N PRO A 42 -5.10 21.21 4.78
CA PRO A 42 -6.26 20.82 3.96
C PRO A 42 -6.50 19.29 3.96
N LEU A 43 -5.63 18.52 4.62
CA LEU A 43 -5.71 17.07 4.70
C LEU A 43 -6.61 16.62 5.87
N PRO A 44 -7.50 15.65 5.64
CA PRO A 44 -8.29 15.05 6.71
C PRO A 44 -7.36 14.34 7.71
N GLY A 45 -7.73 14.37 9.00
CA GLY A 45 -6.94 13.77 10.09
C GLY A 45 -6.66 12.27 9.90
N SER A 46 -7.47 11.55 9.11
CA SER A 46 -7.25 10.15 8.76
C SER A 46 -5.98 9.93 7.94
N VAL A 47 -5.67 10.80 6.98
CA VAL A 47 -4.46 10.72 6.15
C VAL A 47 -3.22 11.00 7.00
N ILE A 48 -3.32 11.96 7.92
CA ILE A 48 -2.25 12.28 8.87
C ILE A 48 -2.03 11.11 9.85
N GLY A 49 -3.11 10.54 10.39
CA GLY A 49 -3.04 9.35 11.24
C GLY A 49 -2.38 8.16 10.55
N LEU A 50 -2.70 7.92 9.26
CA LEU A 50 -2.05 6.89 8.45
C LEU A 50 -0.53 7.17 8.30
N ALA A 51 -0.15 8.41 7.99
CA ALA A 51 1.25 8.79 7.84
C ALA A 51 2.05 8.62 9.14
N ILE A 52 1.49 9.04 10.27
CA ILE A 52 2.15 8.89 11.57
C ILE A 52 2.22 7.41 11.97
N LEU A 53 1.15 6.64 11.76
CA LEU A 53 1.18 5.19 11.99
C LEU A 53 2.26 4.51 11.15
N LEU A 54 2.39 4.89 9.88
CA LEU A 54 3.45 4.40 8.99
C LEU A 54 4.84 4.74 9.54
N LEU A 55 5.05 5.97 10.02
CA LEU A 55 6.32 6.37 10.63
C LEU A 55 6.64 5.58 11.90
N LEU A 56 5.65 5.35 12.77
CA LEU A 56 5.83 4.53 13.97
C LEU A 56 6.10 3.05 13.65
N LEU A 57 5.50 2.53 12.58
CA LEU A 57 5.74 1.18 12.10
C LEU A 57 7.15 1.05 11.49
N CYS A 58 7.59 2.06 10.74
CA CYS A 58 8.96 2.15 10.22
C CYS A 58 9.98 2.23 11.37
N GLY A 59 9.65 2.96 12.44
CA GLY A 59 10.43 3.02 13.67
C GLY A 59 10.36 1.77 14.57
N LYS A 60 9.62 0.71 14.16
CA LYS A 60 9.35 -0.52 14.95
C LYS A 60 8.85 -0.25 16.39
N VAL A 61 8.26 0.93 16.64
CA VAL A 61 7.73 1.30 17.96
C VAL A 61 6.45 0.51 18.25
N ILE A 62 5.65 0.23 17.21
CA ILE A 62 4.41 -0.54 17.31
C ILE A 62 4.60 -1.94 16.70
N PRO A 63 4.17 -3.02 17.39
CA PRO A 63 4.23 -4.37 16.82
C PRO A 63 3.26 -4.52 15.64
N GLU A 64 3.79 -4.97 14.49
CA GLU A 64 3.02 -5.22 13.27
C GLU A 64 1.80 -6.13 13.47
N LYS A 65 1.92 -7.14 14.36
CA LYS A 65 0.84 -8.08 14.68
C LYS A 65 -0.38 -7.41 15.30
N ALA A 66 -0.15 -6.38 16.11
CA ALA A 66 -1.20 -5.62 16.78
C ALA A 66 -2.01 -4.80 15.78
N VAL A 67 -1.33 -4.14 14.84
CA VAL A 67 -1.97 -3.39 13.74
C VAL A 67 -2.73 -4.34 12.82
N ASN A 68 -2.13 -5.48 12.43
CA ASN A 68 -2.78 -6.45 11.57
C ASN A 68 -4.03 -7.07 12.20
N SER A 69 -3.99 -7.38 13.51
CA SER A 69 -5.16 -7.92 14.22
C SER A 69 -6.29 -6.88 14.33
N GLY A 70 -5.96 -5.61 14.58
CA GLY A 70 -6.95 -4.53 14.63
C GLY A 70 -7.56 -4.24 13.25
N ALA A 71 -6.74 -4.21 12.20
CA ALA A 71 -7.19 -4.01 10.83
C ALA A 71 -8.07 -5.17 10.34
N ALA A 72 -7.68 -6.42 10.61
CA ALA A 72 -8.48 -7.60 10.24
C ALA A 72 -9.85 -7.62 10.92
N TRP A 73 -9.91 -7.19 12.19
CA TRP A 73 -11.18 -7.05 12.92
C TRP A 73 -12.05 -5.95 12.30
N LEU A 74 -11.48 -4.76 12.02
CA LEU A 74 -12.20 -3.64 11.41
C LEU A 74 -12.67 -3.93 9.97
N ILE A 75 -11.88 -4.69 9.21
CA ILE A 75 -12.25 -5.17 7.87
C ILE A 75 -13.42 -6.17 7.97
N GLY A 76 -13.44 -7.03 8.99
CA GLY A 76 -14.53 -7.97 9.22
C GLY A 76 -15.86 -7.26 9.47
N ASP A 77 -15.81 -6.14 10.20
CA ASP A 77 -16.98 -5.31 10.51
C ASP A 77 -17.17 -4.14 9.52
N LEU A 78 -16.46 -4.12 8.39
CA LEU A 78 -16.55 -3.05 7.39
C LEU A 78 -18.01 -2.85 6.90
N LEU A 79 -18.77 -3.95 6.79
CA LEU A 79 -20.19 -3.91 6.44
C LEU A 79 -21.02 -3.14 7.48
N LEU A 80 -20.70 -3.31 8.77
CA LEU A 80 -21.34 -2.60 9.87
C LEU A 80 -21.07 -1.09 9.82
N PHE A 81 -19.89 -0.68 9.33
CA PHE A 81 -19.57 0.73 9.08
C PHE A 81 -20.20 1.30 7.81
N PHE A 82 -20.59 0.46 6.85
CA PHE A 82 -21.26 0.90 5.62
C PHE A 82 -22.77 1.09 5.79
N ILE A 83 -23.40 0.35 6.70
CA ILE A 83 -24.86 0.45 6.92
C ILE A 83 -25.30 1.88 7.30
N PRO A 84 -24.69 2.58 8.29
CA PRO A 84 -25.15 3.92 8.67
C PRO A 84 -25.02 4.96 7.54
N PRO A 85 -23.91 5.05 6.80
CA PRO A 85 -23.79 5.92 5.63
C PRO A 85 -24.82 5.61 4.54
N VAL A 86 -25.04 4.34 4.20
CA VAL A 86 -26.01 3.95 3.16
C VAL A 86 -27.43 4.35 3.57
N VAL A 87 -27.83 4.06 4.81
CA VAL A 87 -29.15 4.44 5.33
C VAL A 87 -29.32 5.97 5.38
N ALA A 88 -28.25 6.71 5.70
CA ALA A 88 -28.29 8.17 5.66
C ALA A 88 -28.54 8.69 4.24
N VAL A 89 -27.90 8.10 3.23
CA VAL A 89 -28.08 8.48 1.82
C VAL A 89 -29.49 8.18 1.33
N LEU A 90 -30.06 7.02 1.69
CA LEU A 90 -31.43 6.65 1.34
C LEU A 90 -32.49 7.55 1.98
N LYS A 91 -32.17 8.35 3.00
CA LYS A 91 -33.12 9.34 3.54
C LYS A 91 -33.26 10.60 2.68
N TYR A 92 -32.35 10.80 1.72
CA TYR A 92 -32.34 11.95 0.82
C TYR A 92 -32.67 11.51 -0.62
N GLU A 93 -33.75 10.75 -0.79
CA GLU A 93 -34.14 10.18 -2.10
C GLU A 93 -34.39 11.27 -3.15
N ASP A 94 -34.96 12.42 -2.78
CA ASP A 94 -35.19 13.53 -3.72
C ASP A 94 -33.91 14.01 -4.43
N ILE A 95 -32.78 14.02 -3.72
CA ILE A 95 -31.46 14.40 -4.28
C ILE A 95 -30.93 13.27 -5.19
N LEU A 96 -31.19 12.02 -4.84
CA LEU A 96 -30.79 10.86 -5.64
C LEU A 96 -31.58 10.74 -6.94
N GLU A 97 -32.86 11.09 -6.97
CA GLU A 97 -33.63 11.07 -8.22
C GLU A 97 -33.09 12.09 -9.23
N GLN A 98 -32.76 13.29 -8.76
CA GLN A 98 -32.29 14.36 -9.63
C GLN A 98 -30.81 14.19 -10.05
N TYR A 99 -29.95 13.71 -9.14
CA TYR A 99 -28.49 13.65 -9.36
C TYR A 99 -27.91 12.23 -9.42
N GLY A 100 -28.72 11.19 -9.21
CA GLY A 100 -28.24 9.80 -9.13
C GLY A 100 -27.50 9.34 -10.37
N VAL A 101 -28.00 9.71 -11.56
CA VAL A 101 -27.33 9.39 -12.83
C VAL A 101 -25.97 10.09 -12.94
N THR A 102 -25.87 11.36 -12.52
CA THR A 102 -24.60 12.10 -12.47
C THR A 102 -23.63 11.50 -11.45
N LEU A 103 -24.12 11.07 -10.29
CA LEU A 103 -23.30 10.42 -9.26
C LEU A 103 -22.73 9.09 -9.76
N ILE A 104 -23.57 8.21 -10.31
CA ILE A 104 -23.15 6.90 -10.83
C ILE A 104 -22.13 7.09 -11.96
N SER A 105 -22.44 7.94 -12.94
CA SER A 105 -21.53 8.20 -14.06
C SER A 105 -20.20 8.79 -13.60
N SER A 106 -20.21 9.73 -12.64
CA SER A 106 -18.98 10.32 -12.09
C SER A 106 -18.14 9.31 -11.29
N MET A 107 -18.76 8.42 -10.52
CA MET A 107 -18.06 7.35 -9.78
C MET A 107 -17.37 6.36 -10.73
N LEU A 108 -18.09 5.91 -11.77
CA LEU A 108 -17.55 5.04 -12.81
C LEU A 108 -16.42 5.73 -13.57
N ALA A 109 -16.64 6.98 -13.99
CA ALA A 109 -15.63 7.75 -14.70
C ALA A 109 -14.38 7.97 -13.84
N ALA A 110 -14.53 8.36 -12.57
CA ALA A 110 -13.41 8.56 -11.66
C ALA A 110 -12.64 7.26 -11.40
N SER A 111 -13.34 6.15 -11.17
CA SER A 111 -12.72 4.83 -10.98
C SER A 111 -11.92 4.40 -12.22
N CYS A 112 -12.53 4.49 -13.41
CA CYS A 112 -11.84 4.22 -14.66
C CYS A 112 -10.64 5.14 -14.87
N LEU A 113 -10.77 6.44 -14.61
CA LEU A 113 -9.70 7.41 -14.79
C LEU A 113 -8.52 7.12 -13.84
N VAL A 114 -8.79 6.78 -12.58
CA VAL A 114 -7.76 6.41 -11.60
C VAL A 114 -7.04 5.11 -12.00
N LEU A 115 -7.79 4.09 -12.44
CA LEU A 115 -7.20 2.83 -12.90
C LEU A 115 -6.36 3.02 -14.17
N LEU A 116 -6.86 3.78 -15.15
CA LEU A 116 -6.13 4.10 -16.38
C LEU A 116 -4.88 4.95 -16.09
N GLY A 117 -4.99 5.94 -15.21
CA GLY A 117 -3.86 6.78 -14.80
C GLY A 117 -2.78 5.97 -14.09
N THR A 118 -3.17 5.07 -13.20
CA THR A 118 -2.25 4.14 -12.52
C THR A 118 -1.61 3.19 -13.52
N ALA A 119 -2.40 2.56 -14.39
CA ALA A 119 -1.92 1.64 -15.42
C ALA A 119 -0.95 2.32 -16.38
N PHE A 120 -1.25 3.54 -16.83
CA PHE A 120 -0.37 4.30 -17.72
C PHE A 120 0.94 4.67 -17.04
N THR A 121 0.90 5.11 -15.77
CA THR A 121 2.10 5.44 -14.99
C THR A 121 3.00 4.21 -14.83
N VAL A 122 2.41 3.07 -14.49
CA VAL A 122 3.12 1.80 -14.34
C VAL A 122 3.68 1.34 -15.69
N ASP A 123 2.89 1.36 -16.77
CA ASP A 123 3.36 0.93 -18.10
C ASP A 123 4.49 1.83 -18.63
N ARG A 124 4.39 3.14 -18.38
CA ARG A 124 5.47 4.08 -18.70
C ARG A 124 6.76 3.75 -17.96
N LEU A 125 6.66 3.46 -16.66
CA LEU A 125 7.80 3.08 -15.82
C LEU A 125 8.42 1.76 -16.27
N PHE A 126 7.60 0.73 -16.47
CA PHE A 126 8.03 -0.60 -16.93
C PHE A 126 8.66 -0.55 -18.32
N ASN A 127 8.09 0.22 -19.24
CA ASN A 127 8.64 0.35 -20.59
C ASN A 127 9.98 1.11 -20.58
N PHE A 128 10.17 2.06 -19.66
CA PHE A 128 11.46 2.72 -19.43
C PHE A 128 12.52 1.74 -18.93
N GLU A 129 12.19 0.93 -17.93
CA GLU A 129 13.09 -0.10 -17.41
C GLU A 129 13.40 -1.20 -18.43
N ARG A 130 12.41 -1.60 -19.24
CA ARG A 130 12.58 -2.64 -20.27
C ARG A 130 13.54 -2.20 -21.37
N LYS A 131 13.49 -0.92 -21.78
CA LYS A 131 14.45 -0.35 -22.75
C LYS A 131 15.88 -0.37 -22.20
N LEU A 132 16.07 -0.09 -20.91
CA LEU A 132 17.39 -0.11 -20.27
C LEU A 132 17.96 -1.54 -20.14
N LYS A 133 17.12 -2.52 -19.80
CA LYS A 133 17.53 -3.94 -19.71
C LYS A 133 17.91 -4.53 -21.07
N LEU A 134 17.16 -4.21 -22.12
CA LEU A 134 17.44 -4.66 -23.49
C LEU A 134 18.73 -4.06 -24.06
N GLN A 135 19.07 -2.81 -23.71
CA GLN A 135 20.34 -2.21 -24.14
C GLN A 135 21.55 -2.84 -23.46
N LYS A 136 21.45 -3.15 -22.15
CA LYS A 136 22.50 -3.90 -21.45
C LYS A 136 22.69 -5.29 -22.05
N GLN A 137 21.61 -6.01 -22.36
CA GLN A 137 21.70 -7.31 -23.03
C GLN A 137 22.24 -7.22 -24.46
N ARG A 138 21.84 -6.21 -25.24
CA ARG A 138 22.40 -5.98 -26.58
C ARG A 138 23.89 -5.69 -26.55
N LYS A 139 24.37 -4.89 -25.60
CA LYS A 139 25.81 -4.67 -25.39
C LYS A 139 26.52 -5.97 -24.99
N HIS A 140 25.94 -6.77 -24.08
CA HIS A 140 26.52 -8.06 -23.68
C HIS A 140 26.55 -9.09 -24.82
N ALA A 141 25.51 -9.14 -25.65
CA ALA A 141 25.44 -10.00 -26.83
C ALA A 141 26.34 -9.52 -27.98
N GLN A 142 26.55 -8.20 -28.11
CA GLN A 142 27.53 -7.63 -29.03
C GLN A 142 28.97 -7.91 -28.59
N LEU A 143 29.27 -7.91 -27.29
CA LEU A 143 30.58 -8.31 -26.77
C LEU A 143 30.89 -9.79 -27.06
N LEU A 144 29.89 -10.66 -27.05
CA LEU A 144 30.04 -12.07 -27.46
C LEU A 144 30.05 -12.27 -28.99
N ARG A 145 29.57 -11.29 -29.77
CA ARG A 145 29.58 -11.31 -31.25
C ARG A 145 30.74 -10.54 -31.88
N ALA A 146 31.56 -9.84 -31.08
CA ALA A 146 32.83 -9.33 -31.58
C ALA A 146 33.58 -10.53 -32.19
N PRO A 147 33.99 -10.48 -33.47
CA PRO A 147 34.63 -11.62 -34.07
C PRO A 147 35.82 -11.96 -33.17
N VAL A 148 35.89 -13.21 -32.72
CA VAL A 148 37.17 -13.82 -32.37
C VAL A 148 37.98 -13.70 -33.65
N LYS A 149 38.67 -12.57 -33.78
CA LYS A 149 39.60 -12.28 -34.85
C LYS A 149 40.76 -13.17 -34.52
N ILE A 150 40.67 -14.42 -34.97
CA ILE A 150 41.80 -15.34 -35.03
C ILE A 150 42.85 -14.56 -35.83
N ALA A 151 43.87 -14.08 -35.12
CA ALA A 151 44.96 -13.36 -35.75
C ALA A 151 45.62 -14.32 -36.75
N PRO A 152 45.78 -13.92 -38.03
CA PRO A 152 46.53 -14.73 -38.96
C PRO A 152 48.00 -14.72 -38.53
N THR A 153 48.52 -15.94 -38.37
CA THR A 153 49.90 -16.38 -38.64
C THR A 153 50.84 -15.27 -39.12
N HIS A 154 51.89 -14.95 -38.36
CA HIS A 154 53.19 -14.59 -38.94
C HIS A 154 54.34 -14.91 -37.97
N THR A 155 55.33 -15.60 -38.56
CA THR A 155 56.76 -15.53 -38.22
C THR A 155 57.19 -16.11 -36.89
N ALA A 156 57.16 -17.44 -36.81
CA ALA A 156 58.18 -18.17 -36.08
C ALA A 156 59.49 -18.13 -36.90
N SER A 157 60.58 -17.90 -36.16
CA SER A 157 61.96 -18.28 -36.49
C SER A 157 62.72 -17.46 -37.53
N GLY A 158 63.61 -16.61 -37.03
CA GLY A 158 64.58 -15.86 -37.81
C GLY A 158 65.56 -15.09 -36.92
N VAL A 159 66.22 -15.77 -35.97
CA VAL A 159 67.44 -15.34 -35.25
C VAL A 159 68.12 -16.65 -34.80
N SER A 160 69.12 -17.23 -35.48
CA SER A 160 70.48 -16.74 -35.73
C SER A 160 71.20 -16.33 -34.44
N LEU A 161 71.72 -17.32 -33.69
CA LEU A 161 73.07 -17.39 -33.12
C LEU A 161 73.29 -18.76 -32.48
#